data_AF-A0A5D0MFL3-F1
#
_entry.id   AF-A0A5D0MFL3-F1
#
_cell.length_a   1.000
_cell.length_b   1.000
_cell.length_c   1.000
_cell.angle_alpha   90.00
_cell.angle_beta   90.00
_cell.angle_gamma   90.00
#
_symmetry.space_group_name_H-M   'P 1'
#
loop_
_entity.id
_entity.type
_entity.pdbx_description
1 polymer ?
#
loop_
_entity_poly.entity_id
_entity_poly.type
_entity_poly.pdbx_seq_one_letter_code
_entity_poly.pdbx_strand_id
1 'polypeptide(L)'
;MSIFTKIFLFFWRRKAFNGFVQGNYEKALKYFKKIYQKKSNEKGIRYNLGLTYIALGRYQKAEKYLKEQYERDQHYINAKALGDLYYLWGNAEKASEFYSKALLGADNKKDKNFLNRRIEICEDKEKFEQAQKAKEILEEANELMNKDSYEQAIEKFKQSIDYDHTNFIAFNNLATIYMNQFQEYEKALKYFEKANDLTENPVIKKNISNLKKAINDK
;
A
#
# COMPACT_ATOMS: atom_id res chain seq x y z
N MET A 1 2.48 17.78 -29.60
CA MET A 1 3.17 17.92 -28.28
C MET A 1 4.66 18.03 -28.53
N SER A 2 5.32 19.09 -28.02
CA SER A 2 6.76 19.36 -28.26
C SER A 2 7.68 18.30 -27.63
N ILE A 3 8.83 18.05 -28.26
CA ILE A 3 9.90 17.15 -27.77
C ILE A 3 10.30 17.52 -26.34
N PHE A 4 10.43 18.82 -26.04
CA PHE A 4 10.73 19.31 -24.69
C PHE A 4 9.69 18.88 -23.66
N THR A 5 8.40 18.89 -24.02
CA THR A 5 7.33 18.42 -23.13
C THR A 5 7.45 16.92 -22.83
N LYS A 6 7.82 16.11 -23.83
CA LYS A 6 8.04 14.67 -23.61
C LYS A 6 9.21 14.40 -22.66
N ILE A 7 10.32 15.13 -22.83
CA ILE A 7 11.51 15.03 -21.97
C ILE A 7 11.17 15.42 -20.52
N PHE A 8 10.49 16.55 -20.30
CA PHE A 8 10.09 16.96 -18.96
C PHE A 8 9.13 15.96 -18.30
N LEU A 9 8.14 15.44 -19.03
CA LEU A 9 7.22 14.44 -18.50
C LEU A 9 7.96 13.15 -18.11
N PHE A 10 8.90 12.68 -18.94
CA PHE A 10 9.72 11.52 -18.60
C PHE A 10 10.53 11.75 -17.30
N PHE A 11 11.22 12.89 -17.21
CA PHE A 11 11.99 13.24 -16.03
C PHE A 11 11.12 13.37 -14.77
N TRP A 12 9.97 14.04 -14.88
CA TRP A 12 9.04 14.20 -13.75
C TRP A 12 8.47 12.87 -13.31
N ARG A 13 8.11 11.96 -14.22
CA ARG A 13 7.66 10.60 -13.86
C ARG A 13 8.72 9.89 -13.04
N ARG A 14 9.97 9.87 -13.51
CA ARG A 14 11.07 9.22 -12.77
C ARG A 14 11.23 9.82 -11.38
N LYS A 15 11.20 11.15 -11.23
CA LYS A 15 11.29 11.79 -9.92
C LYS A 15 10.08 11.50 -9.03
N ALA A 16 8.88 11.43 -9.60
CA ALA A 16 7.65 11.15 -8.87
C ALA A 16 7.64 9.72 -8.31
N PHE A 17 7.87 8.72 -9.18
CA PHE A 17 7.91 7.31 -8.78
C PHE A 17 9.08 7.01 -7.84
N ASN A 18 10.28 7.56 -8.08
CA ASN A 18 11.40 7.38 -7.15
C ASN A 18 11.11 8.00 -5.79
N GLY A 19 10.49 9.19 -5.76
CA GLY A 19 10.06 9.80 -4.50
C GLY A 19 9.07 8.92 -3.75
N PHE A 20 8.09 8.37 -4.46
CA PHE A 20 7.08 7.49 -3.88
C PHE A 20 7.69 6.20 -3.31
N VAL A 21 8.56 5.53 -4.06
CA VAL A 21 9.24 4.29 -3.61
C VAL A 21 10.16 4.55 -2.42
N GLN A 22 10.78 5.73 -2.34
CA GLN A 22 11.64 6.12 -1.21
C GLN A 22 10.85 6.62 0.02
N GLY A 23 9.51 6.59 -0.02
CA GLY A 23 8.68 7.17 1.05
C GLY A 23 8.70 8.70 1.11
N ASN A 24 9.39 9.38 0.19
CA ASN A 24 9.37 10.84 0.07
C ASN A 24 8.12 11.29 -0.71
N TYR A 25 6.97 11.15 -0.05
CA TYR A 25 5.66 11.41 -0.65
C TYR A 25 5.45 12.87 -1.02
N GLU A 26 6.06 13.83 -0.32
CA GLU A 26 5.99 15.25 -0.72
C GLU A 26 6.72 15.52 -2.04
N LYS A 27 7.89 14.91 -2.22
CA LYS A 27 8.60 14.98 -3.51
C LYS A 27 7.80 14.28 -4.61
N ALA A 28 7.21 13.12 -4.33
CA ALA A 28 6.32 12.43 -5.27
C ALA A 28 5.15 13.34 -5.68
N LEU A 29 4.49 13.96 -4.71
CA LEU A 29 3.35 14.85 -4.90
C LEU A 29 3.71 16.04 -5.77
N LYS A 30 4.86 16.69 -5.52
CA LYS A 30 5.36 17.81 -6.31
C LYS A 30 5.43 17.47 -7.80
N TYR A 31 5.98 16.31 -8.15
CA TYR A 31 6.15 15.93 -9.55
C TYR A 31 4.87 15.38 -10.18
N PHE A 32 4.06 14.62 -9.45
CA PHE A 32 2.73 14.21 -9.95
C PHE A 32 1.83 15.43 -10.22
N LYS A 33 1.87 16.47 -9.39
CA LYS A 33 1.16 17.73 -9.65
C LYS A 33 1.63 18.41 -10.94
N LYS A 34 2.94 18.47 -11.19
CA LYS A 34 3.47 19.04 -12.44
C LYS A 34 3.00 18.26 -13.67
N ILE A 35 2.99 16.93 -13.59
CA ILE A 35 2.48 16.06 -14.66
C ILE A 35 0.98 16.34 -14.87
N TYR A 36 0.18 16.36 -13.81
CA TYR A 36 -1.26 16.63 -13.89
C TYR A 36 -1.58 18.00 -14.49
N GLN A 37 -0.85 19.05 -14.09
CA GLN A 37 -1.01 20.40 -14.65
C GLN A 37 -0.71 20.43 -16.15
N LYS A 38 0.30 19.68 -16.61
CA LYS A 38 0.68 19.64 -18.02
C LYS A 38 -0.21 18.71 -18.86
N LYS A 39 -0.67 17.61 -18.27
CA LYS A 39 -1.45 16.56 -18.92
C LYS A 39 -2.41 15.92 -17.92
N SER A 40 -3.53 16.57 -17.67
CA SER A 40 -4.54 16.11 -16.70
C SER A 40 -5.23 14.81 -17.12
N ASN A 41 -5.16 14.43 -18.41
CA ASN A 41 -5.69 13.17 -18.94
C ASN A 41 -4.65 12.03 -19.03
N GLU A 42 -3.46 12.21 -18.44
CA GLU A 42 -2.46 11.14 -18.40
C GLU A 42 -3.01 9.90 -17.67
N LYS A 43 -2.82 8.71 -18.27
CA LYS A 43 -3.30 7.46 -17.68
C LYS A 43 -2.69 7.26 -16.29
N GLY A 44 -3.55 7.03 -15.29
CA GLY A 44 -3.14 6.77 -13.91
C GLY A 44 -2.66 7.98 -13.11
N ILE A 45 -2.65 9.21 -13.66
CA ILE A 45 -2.13 10.36 -12.92
C ILE A 45 -2.98 10.71 -11.68
N ARG A 46 -4.31 10.59 -11.80
CA ARG A 46 -5.25 10.82 -10.69
C ARG A 46 -5.12 9.74 -9.63
N TYR A 47 -5.02 8.48 -10.07
CA TYR A 47 -4.73 7.35 -9.21
C TYR A 47 -3.45 7.59 -8.37
N ASN A 48 -2.36 7.95 -9.03
CA ASN A 48 -1.08 8.22 -8.36
C ASN A 48 -1.15 9.42 -7.39
N LEU A 49 -1.85 10.50 -7.76
CA LEU A 49 -2.11 11.61 -6.85
C LEU A 49 -2.92 11.16 -5.63
N GLY A 50 -3.97 10.38 -5.85
CA GLY A 50 -4.81 9.79 -4.81
C GLY A 50 -3.99 8.99 -3.80
N LEU A 51 -3.22 8.00 -4.29
CA LEU A 51 -2.34 7.19 -3.44
C LEU A 51 -1.29 8.02 -2.70
N THR A 52 -0.73 9.04 -3.37
CA THR A 52 0.25 9.92 -2.72
C THR A 52 -0.38 10.75 -1.61
N TYR A 53 -1.63 11.20 -1.77
CA TYR A 53 -2.35 11.90 -0.72
C TYR A 53 -2.77 10.97 0.43
N ILE A 54 -3.11 9.71 0.15
CA ILE A 54 -3.32 8.68 1.20
C ILE A 54 -2.06 8.54 2.05
N ALA A 55 -0.90 8.37 1.41
CA ALA A 55 0.38 8.20 2.10
C ALA A 55 0.80 9.44 2.93
N LEU A 56 0.21 10.61 2.64
CA LEU A 56 0.40 11.85 3.39
C LEU A 56 -0.70 12.10 4.44
N GLY A 57 -1.64 11.17 4.63
CA GLY A 57 -2.79 11.33 5.54
C GLY A 57 -3.81 12.39 5.09
N ARG A 58 -3.73 12.86 3.84
CA ARG A 58 -4.56 13.96 3.30
C ARG A 58 -5.81 13.41 2.60
N TYR A 59 -6.67 12.75 3.38
CA TYR A 59 -7.73 11.90 2.84
C TYR A 59 -8.77 12.63 1.98
N GLN A 60 -9.18 13.86 2.31
CA GLN A 60 -10.12 14.63 1.47
C GLN A 60 -9.56 14.88 0.06
N LYS A 61 -8.26 15.16 -0.04
CA LYS A 61 -7.59 15.36 -1.35
C LYS A 61 -7.45 14.05 -2.09
N ALA A 62 -7.15 12.95 -1.38
CA ALA A 62 -7.12 11.63 -1.98
C ALA A 62 -8.48 11.24 -2.56
N GLU A 63 -9.57 11.44 -1.81
CA GLU A 63 -10.94 11.16 -2.24
C GLU A 63 -11.28 11.86 -3.55
N LYS A 64 -10.99 13.16 -3.65
CA LYS A 64 -11.21 13.94 -4.87
C LYS A 64 -10.58 13.26 -6.10
N TYR A 65 -9.29 12.96 -6.04
CA TYR A 65 -8.59 12.41 -7.21
C TYR A 65 -8.98 10.95 -7.50
N LEU A 66 -9.23 10.14 -6.48
CA LEU A 66 -9.65 8.74 -6.68
C LEU A 66 -11.08 8.63 -7.20
N LYS A 67 -12.01 9.50 -6.77
CA LYS A 67 -13.35 9.59 -7.36
C LYS A 67 -13.31 10.02 -8.82
N GLU A 68 -12.57 11.09 -9.14
CA GLU A 68 -12.37 11.50 -10.53
C GLU A 68 -11.74 10.39 -11.39
N GLN A 69 -10.88 9.54 -10.81
CA GLN A 69 -10.32 8.37 -11.50
C GLN A 69 -11.37 7.29 -11.74
N TYR A 70 -12.14 6.95 -10.69
CA TYR A 70 -13.16 5.91 -10.73
C TYR A 70 -14.33 6.25 -11.67
N GLU A 71 -14.76 7.52 -11.72
CA GLU A 71 -15.78 8.01 -12.65
C GLU A 71 -15.38 7.82 -14.13
N ARG A 72 -14.08 7.88 -14.41
CA ARG A 72 -13.55 7.68 -15.78
C ARG A 72 -13.35 6.22 -16.13
N ASP A 73 -13.08 5.40 -15.13
CA ASP A 73 -12.71 4.00 -15.28
C ASP A 73 -13.11 3.24 -14.02
N GLN A 74 -14.23 2.52 -14.09
CA GLN A 74 -14.78 1.76 -12.97
C GLN A 74 -14.09 0.41 -12.74
N HIS A 75 -12.91 0.20 -13.32
CA HIS A 75 -12.09 -0.99 -13.09
C HIS A 75 -11.86 -1.27 -11.60
N TYR A 76 -11.82 -2.55 -11.22
CA TYR A 76 -11.80 -2.98 -9.82
C TYR A 76 -10.64 -2.39 -8.99
N ILE A 77 -9.47 -2.16 -9.61
CA ILE A 77 -8.32 -1.52 -8.96
C ILE A 77 -8.66 -0.10 -8.48
N ASN A 78 -9.45 0.66 -9.24
CA ASN A 78 -9.84 2.02 -8.86
C ASN A 78 -10.88 1.98 -7.72
N ALA A 79 -11.81 1.02 -7.76
CA ALA A 79 -12.72 0.76 -6.64
C ALA A 79 -11.97 0.35 -5.37
N LYS A 80 -11.01 -0.58 -5.49
CA LYS A 80 -10.17 -1.04 -4.38
C LYS A 80 -9.40 0.12 -3.75
N ALA A 81 -8.86 1.04 -4.55
CA ALA A 81 -8.15 2.20 -4.02
C ALA A 81 -9.06 3.17 -3.23
N LEU A 82 -10.34 3.30 -3.61
CA LEU A 82 -11.32 4.03 -2.80
C LEU A 82 -11.66 3.26 -1.51
N GLY A 83 -11.77 1.94 -1.57
CA GLY A 83 -11.90 1.08 -0.38
C GLY A 83 -10.74 1.29 0.58
N ASP A 84 -9.50 1.19 0.09
CA ASP A 84 -8.26 1.41 0.85
C ASP A 84 -8.20 2.83 1.45
N LEU A 85 -8.63 3.85 0.70
CA LEU A 85 -8.75 5.22 1.22
C LEU A 85 -9.69 5.29 2.41
N TYR A 86 -10.93 4.82 2.27
CA TYR A 86 -11.93 4.95 3.32
C TYR A 86 -11.61 4.06 4.52
N TYR A 87 -10.98 2.91 4.29
CA TYR A 87 -10.47 2.04 5.35
C TYR A 87 -9.45 2.78 6.22
N LEU A 88 -8.47 3.42 5.58
CA LEU A 88 -7.44 4.21 6.28
C LEU A 88 -7.99 5.49 6.91
N TRP A 89 -9.07 6.04 6.37
CA TRP A 89 -9.76 7.22 6.91
C TRP A 89 -10.75 6.87 8.03
N GLY A 90 -10.94 5.58 8.35
CA GLY A 90 -11.85 5.15 9.42
C GLY A 90 -13.33 5.18 9.03
N ASN A 91 -13.67 5.20 7.74
CA ASN A 91 -15.04 5.11 7.26
C ASN A 91 -15.36 3.68 6.80
N ALA A 92 -15.83 2.86 7.74
CA ALA A 92 -16.12 1.43 7.51
C ALA A 92 -17.19 1.21 6.42
N GLU A 93 -18.27 2.00 6.44
CA GLU A 93 -19.39 1.88 5.51
C GLU A 93 -18.92 2.07 4.06
N LYS A 94 -18.25 3.18 3.76
CA LYS A 94 -17.73 3.46 2.41
C LYS A 94 -16.61 2.50 2.03
N ALA A 95 -15.79 2.07 2.98
CA ALA A 95 -14.77 1.07 2.72
C ALA A 95 -15.40 -0.24 2.25
N SER A 96 -16.41 -0.75 2.95
CA SER A 96 -17.17 -1.96 2.55
C SER A 96 -17.83 -1.78 1.19
N GLU A 97 -18.47 -0.63 0.94
CA GLU A 97 -19.12 -0.32 -0.35
C GLU A 97 -18.14 -0.45 -1.52
N PHE A 98 -16.96 0.18 -1.42
CA PHE A 98 -15.99 0.19 -2.50
C PHE A 98 -15.20 -1.12 -2.62
N TYR A 99 -14.97 -1.83 -1.51
CA TYR A 99 -14.42 -3.19 -1.59
C TYR A 99 -15.40 -4.17 -2.23
N SER A 100 -16.70 -4.05 -1.95
CA SER A 100 -17.74 -4.85 -2.61
C SER A 100 -17.78 -4.58 -4.11
N LYS A 101 -17.68 -3.31 -4.52
CA LYS A 101 -17.54 -2.94 -5.95
C LYS A 101 -16.28 -3.52 -6.58
N ALA A 102 -15.15 -3.50 -5.86
CA ALA A 102 -13.90 -4.10 -6.34
C ALA A 102 -14.02 -5.62 -6.47
N LEU A 103 -14.72 -6.29 -5.55
CA LEU A 103 -14.87 -7.75 -5.55
C LEU A 103 -15.59 -8.24 -6.82
N LEU A 104 -16.58 -7.50 -7.30
CA LEU A 104 -17.33 -7.83 -8.52
C LEU A 104 -16.45 -7.92 -9.78
N GLY A 105 -15.36 -7.14 -9.84
CA GLY A 105 -14.46 -7.08 -10.99
C GLY A 105 -13.09 -7.72 -10.76
N ALA A 106 -12.83 -8.31 -9.59
CA ALA A 106 -11.56 -8.97 -9.32
C ALA A 106 -11.53 -10.33 -10.01
N ASP A 107 -10.45 -10.64 -10.73
CA ASP A 107 -10.35 -11.91 -11.48
C ASP A 107 -9.60 -13.00 -10.71
N ASN A 108 -8.57 -12.62 -9.95
CA ASN A 108 -7.71 -13.59 -9.28
C ASN A 108 -8.21 -13.92 -7.86
N LYS A 109 -7.97 -15.17 -7.43
CA LYS A 109 -8.40 -15.69 -6.12
C LYS A 109 -7.82 -14.91 -4.95
N LYS A 110 -6.61 -14.38 -5.09
CA LYS A 110 -5.90 -13.67 -4.03
C LYS A 110 -6.59 -12.34 -3.69
N ASP A 111 -6.86 -11.53 -4.71
CA ASP A 111 -7.56 -10.26 -4.56
C ASP A 111 -8.98 -10.49 -4.04
N LYS A 112 -9.71 -11.50 -4.54
CA LYS A 112 -11.03 -11.87 -4.00
C LYS A 112 -10.97 -12.19 -2.51
N ASN A 113 -10.00 -13.01 -2.09
CA ASN A 113 -9.82 -13.36 -0.68
C ASN A 113 -9.47 -12.14 0.18
N PHE A 114 -8.58 -11.26 -0.30
CA PHE A 114 -8.23 -10.03 0.40
C PHE A 114 -9.44 -9.11 0.55
N LEU A 115 -10.19 -8.90 -0.53
CA LEU A 115 -11.38 -8.05 -0.55
C LEU A 115 -12.48 -8.59 0.37
N ASN A 116 -12.75 -9.90 0.34
CA ASN A 116 -13.71 -10.53 1.25
C ASN A 116 -13.33 -10.31 2.73
N ARG A 117 -12.06 -10.48 3.08
CA ARG A 117 -11.61 -10.22 4.47
C ARG A 117 -11.75 -8.76 4.86
N ARG A 118 -11.43 -7.82 3.95
CA ARG A 118 -11.60 -6.39 4.22
C ARG A 118 -13.08 -6.02 4.38
N ILE A 119 -13.98 -6.59 3.57
CA ILE A 119 -15.43 -6.42 3.70
C ILE A 119 -15.89 -6.93 5.07
N GLU A 120 -15.52 -8.16 5.44
CA GLU A 120 -15.85 -8.75 6.75
C GLU A 120 -15.37 -7.87 7.91
N ILE A 121 -14.15 -7.32 7.83
CA ILE A 121 -13.62 -6.40 8.85
C ILE A 121 -14.45 -5.10 8.88
N CYS A 122 -14.84 -4.54 7.73
CA CYS A 122 -15.61 -3.30 7.67
C CYS A 122 -17.06 -3.45 8.15
N GLU A 123 -17.65 -4.63 7.99
CA GLU A 123 -19.05 -4.89 8.38
C GLU A 123 -19.20 -5.22 9.88
N ASP A 124 -18.10 -5.56 10.54
CA ASP A 124 -18.03 -5.83 11.97
C ASP A 124 -17.38 -4.66 12.70
N LYS A 125 -18.16 -3.96 13.54
CA LYS A 125 -17.70 -2.76 14.25
C LYS A 125 -16.47 -3.05 15.13
N GLU A 126 -16.44 -4.17 15.84
CA GLU A 126 -15.34 -4.50 16.73
C GLU A 126 -14.07 -4.83 15.93
N LYS A 127 -14.20 -5.63 14.86
CA LYS A 127 -13.07 -5.93 13.97
C LYS A 127 -12.53 -4.66 13.30
N PHE A 128 -13.41 -3.73 12.90
CA PHE A 128 -12.98 -2.47 12.31
C PHE A 128 -12.25 -1.58 13.32
N GLU A 129 -12.72 -1.50 14.57
CA GLU A 129 -12.02 -0.79 15.65
C GLU A 129 -10.65 -1.42 15.93
N GLN A 130 -10.56 -2.75 15.98
CA GLN A 130 -9.30 -3.48 16.08
C GLN A 130 -8.36 -3.15 14.91
N ALA A 131 -8.88 -3.08 13.68
CA ALA A 131 -8.08 -2.69 12.54
C ALA A 131 -7.58 -1.24 12.55
N GLN A 132 -8.38 -0.29 13.07
CA GLN A 132 -7.89 1.08 13.28
C GLN A 132 -6.77 1.11 14.31
N LYS A 133 -6.90 0.32 15.39
CA LYS A 133 -5.82 0.15 16.37
C LYS A 133 -4.58 -0.52 15.76
N ALA A 134 -4.76 -1.51 14.88
CA ALA A 134 -3.67 -2.14 14.15
C ALA A 134 -2.86 -1.13 13.33
N LYS A 135 -3.53 -0.16 12.72
CA LYS A 135 -2.91 0.94 11.96
C LYS A 135 -2.07 1.85 12.86
N GLU A 136 -2.58 2.26 14.02
CA GLU A 136 -1.82 3.08 14.99
C GLU A 136 -0.57 2.33 15.47
N ILE A 137 -0.70 1.05 15.79
CA ILE A 137 0.42 0.19 16.20
C ILE A 137 1.44 0.02 15.05
N LEU A 138 0.98 -0.07 13.80
CA LEU A 138 1.86 -0.10 12.63
C LEU A 138 2.68 1.19 12.50
N GLU A 139 2.07 2.35 12.75
CA GLU A 139 2.75 3.65 12.73
C GLU A 139 3.83 3.70 13.83
N GLU A 140 3.51 3.28 15.06
CA GLU A 140 4.47 3.16 16.16
C GLU A 140 5.63 2.19 15.81
N ALA A 141 5.33 1.03 15.23
CA ALA A 141 6.33 0.06 14.80
C ALA A 141 7.30 0.65 13.76
N ASN A 142 6.78 1.44 12.81
CA ASN A 142 7.60 2.12 11.82
C ASN A 142 8.48 3.21 12.45
N GLU A 143 7.99 3.93 13.46
CA GLU A 143 8.80 4.90 14.20
C GLU A 143 9.95 4.24 14.95
N LEU A 144 9.69 3.11 15.62
CA LEU A 144 10.71 2.31 16.30
C LEU A 144 11.76 1.79 15.31
N MET A 145 11.31 1.28 14.16
CA MET A 145 12.20 0.83 13.09
C MET A 145 13.08 1.98 12.56
N ASN A 146 12.54 3.19 12.42
CA ASN A 146 13.30 4.38 12.00
C ASN A 146 14.30 4.87 13.06
N LYS A 147 14.11 4.48 14.32
CA LYS A 147 15.03 4.73 15.45
C LYS A 147 15.97 3.54 15.71
N ASP A 148 16.08 2.62 14.76
CA ASP A 148 16.88 1.39 14.87
C ASP A 148 16.52 0.50 16.08
N SER A 149 15.33 0.69 16.66
CA SER A 149 14.84 -0.08 17.82
C SER A 149 14.14 -1.36 17.35
N TYR A 150 14.90 -2.26 16.72
CA TYR A 150 14.39 -3.36 15.92
C TYR A 150 13.59 -4.41 16.70
N GLU A 151 14.01 -4.77 17.91
CA GLU A 151 13.31 -5.75 18.74
C GLU A 151 11.92 -5.23 19.16
N GLN A 152 11.83 -3.95 19.55
CA GLN A 152 10.56 -3.32 19.90
C GLN A 152 9.68 -3.16 18.66
N ALA A 153 10.26 -2.80 17.52
CA ALA A 153 9.54 -2.73 16.25
C ALA A 153 8.95 -4.10 15.87
N ILE A 154 9.70 -5.19 16.06
CA ILE A 154 9.23 -6.56 15.81
C ILE A 154 7.98 -6.87 16.64
N GLU A 155 8.00 -6.58 17.95
CA GLU A 155 6.86 -6.85 18.82
C GLU A 155 5.63 -6.02 18.43
N LYS A 156 5.82 -4.76 18.03
CA LYS A 156 4.73 -3.91 17.54
C LYS A 156 4.21 -4.36 16.18
N PHE A 157 5.05 -4.80 15.25
CA PHE A 157 4.57 -5.37 13.98
C PHE A 157 3.76 -6.65 14.21
N LYS A 158 4.19 -7.54 15.11
CA LYS A 158 3.39 -8.72 15.49
C LYS A 158 2.06 -8.33 16.09
N GLN A 159 2.07 -7.37 17.02
CA GLN A 159 0.84 -6.86 17.63
C GLN A 159 -0.12 -6.28 16.58
N SER A 160 0.39 -5.49 15.62
CA SER A 160 -0.43 -4.96 14.51
C SER A 160 -1.05 -6.08 13.67
N ILE A 161 -0.31 -7.16 13.39
CA ILE A 161 -0.81 -8.33 12.68
C ILE A 161 -1.93 -9.01 13.46
N ASP A 162 -1.80 -9.15 14.78
CA ASP A 162 -2.80 -9.81 15.61
C ASP A 162 -4.13 -9.04 15.65
N TYR A 163 -4.08 -7.70 15.54
CA TYR A 163 -5.28 -6.84 15.43
C TYR A 163 -5.86 -6.78 14.00
N ASP A 164 -5.03 -6.87 12.95
CA ASP A 164 -5.48 -6.95 11.54
C ASP A 164 -4.62 -7.94 10.74
N HIS A 165 -5.14 -9.14 10.56
CA HIS A 165 -4.50 -10.20 9.78
C HIS A 165 -4.38 -9.89 8.28
N THR A 166 -4.98 -8.80 7.79
CA THR A 166 -4.84 -8.32 6.41
C THR A 166 -3.79 -7.23 6.25
N ASN A 167 -3.07 -6.87 7.33
CA ASN A 167 -2.00 -5.88 7.31
C ASN A 167 -0.70 -6.44 6.71
N PHE A 168 -0.68 -6.59 5.38
CA PHE A 168 0.50 -7.06 4.64
C PHE A 168 1.72 -6.13 4.79
N ILE A 169 1.52 -4.86 5.16
CA ILE A 169 2.62 -3.91 5.39
C ILE A 169 3.38 -4.31 6.65
N ALA A 170 2.68 -4.66 7.74
CA ALA A 170 3.31 -5.17 8.96
C ALA A 170 4.10 -6.46 8.68
N PHE A 171 3.52 -7.41 7.94
CA PHE A 171 4.24 -8.62 7.53
C PHE A 171 5.50 -8.32 6.71
N ASN A 172 5.41 -7.41 5.74
CA ASN A 172 6.54 -7.02 4.89
C ASN A 172 7.65 -6.32 5.68
N ASN A 173 7.31 -5.41 6.59
CA ASN A 173 8.29 -4.67 7.38
C ASN A 173 8.97 -5.58 8.41
N LEU A 174 8.20 -6.45 9.06
CA LEU A 174 8.73 -7.50 9.94
C LEU A 174 9.71 -8.42 9.20
N ALA A 175 9.35 -8.89 8.00
CA ALA A 175 10.23 -9.68 7.15
C ALA A 175 11.53 -8.94 6.78
N THR A 176 11.43 -7.64 6.51
CA THR A 176 12.57 -6.78 6.17
C THR A 176 13.55 -6.64 7.34
N ILE A 177 13.05 -6.53 8.57
CA ILE A 177 13.91 -6.50 9.77
C ILE A 177 14.66 -7.83 9.91
N TYR A 178 13.95 -8.97 9.84
CA TYR A 178 14.59 -10.29 9.95
C TYR A 178 15.65 -10.52 8.85
N MET A 179 15.38 -10.07 7.63
CA MET A 179 16.30 -10.20 6.51
C MET A 179 17.55 -9.33 6.69
N ASN A 180 17.39 -8.04 7.02
CA ASN A 180 18.48 -7.08 6.95
C ASN A 180 19.29 -6.98 8.26
N GLN A 181 18.62 -7.08 9.42
CA GLN A 181 19.24 -6.84 10.71
C GLN A 181 19.72 -8.13 11.37
N PHE A 182 18.91 -9.19 11.29
CA PHE A 182 19.20 -10.46 11.95
C PHE A 182 19.72 -11.54 11.00
N GLN A 183 19.65 -11.33 9.68
CA GLN A 183 20.02 -12.31 8.65
C GLN A 183 19.32 -13.67 8.80
N GLU A 184 18.14 -13.68 9.43
CA GLU A 184 17.29 -14.85 9.62
C GLU A 184 16.42 -15.07 8.38
N TYR A 185 17.04 -15.55 7.30
CA TYR A 185 16.45 -15.61 5.96
C TYR A 185 15.20 -16.49 5.88
N GLU A 186 15.16 -17.61 6.60
CA GLU A 186 14.02 -18.52 6.65
C GLU A 186 12.81 -17.86 7.34
N LYS A 187 13.04 -17.13 8.45
CA LYS A 187 11.98 -16.38 9.13
C LYS A 187 11.49 -15.23 8.26
N ALA A 188 12.40 -14.48 7.65
CA ALA A 188 12.05 -13.42 6.71
C ALA A 188 11.21 -13.93 5.54
N LEU A 189 11.61 -15.06 4.94
CA LEU A 189 10.89 -15.68 3.83
C LEU A 189 9.44 -16.04 4.23
N LYS A 190 9.25 -16.66 5.40
CA LYS A 190 7.91 -17.00 5.92
C LYS A 190 7.00 -15.77 6.02
N TYR A 191 7.51 -14.64 6.50
CA TYR A 191 6.73 -13.42 6.63
C TYR A 191 6.49 -12.71 5.29
N PHE A 192 7.45 -12.74 4.35
CA PHE A 192 7.22 -12.24 2.99
C PHE A 192 6.17 -13.08 2.26
N GLU A 193 6.15 -14.41 2.43
CA GLU A 193 5.13 -15.27 1.84
C GLU A 193 3.74 -14.94 2.37
N LYS A 194 3.59 -14.71 3.69
CA LYS A 194 2.33 -14.21 4.28
C LYS A 194 1.89 -12.86 3.69
N ALA A 195 2.82 -11.92 3.49
CA ALA A 195 2.50 -10.65 2.85
C ALA A 195 2.08 -10.85 1.38
N ASN A 196 2.76 -11.73 0.65
CA ASN A 196 2.46 -12.06 -0.74
C ASN A 196 1.11 -12.77 -0.89
N ASP A 197 0.62 -13.49 0.11
CA ASP A 197 -0.73 -14.09 0.10
C ASP A 197 -1.85 -13.05 0.18
N LEU A 198 -1.53 -11.84 0.60
CA LEU A 198 -2.48 -10.74 0.77
C LEU A 198 -2.40 -9.68 -0.34
N THR A 199 -1.27 -9.59 -1.04
CA THR A 199 -1.08 -8.58 -2.08
C THR A 199 -0.23 -9.08 -3.24
N GLU A 200 -0.51 -8.57 -4.44
CA GLU A 200 0.37 -8.72 -5.61
C GLU A 200 1.38 -7.57 -5.69
N ASN A 201 2.35 -7.56 -4.78
CA ASN A 201 3.42 -6.55 -4.80
C ASN A 201 4.69 -7.12 -5.46
N PRO A 202 5.16 -6.56 -6.60
CA PRO A 202 6.39 -7.01 -7.27
C PRO A 202 7.64 -6.94 -6.40
N VAL A 203 7.71 -5.99 -5.46
CA VAL A 203 8.85 -5.84 -4.53
C VAL A 203 8.89 -7.04 -3.58
N ILE A 204 7.74 -7.46 -3.04
CA ILE A 204 7.64 -8.63 -2.16
C ILE A 204 8.02 -9.90 -2.94
N LYS A 205 7.49 -10.08 -4.16
CA LYS A 205 7.85 -11.22 -5.04
C LYS A 205 9.37 -11.27 -5.31
N LYS A 206 10.00 -10.11 -5.53
CA LYS A 206 11.46 -10.02 -5.73
C LYS A 206 12.23 -10.39 -4.45
N ASN A 207 11.81 -9.90 -3.29
CA ASN A 207 12.44 -10.24 -2.01
C ASN A 207 12.37 -11.74 -1.73
N ILE A 208 11.21 -12.38 -1.97
CA ILE A 208 11.04 -13.84 -1.87
C ILE A 208 12.03 -14.57 -2.79
N SER A 209 12.11 -14.16 -4.06
CA SER A 209 13.01 -14.80 -5.03
C SER A 209 14.48 -14.69 -4.62
N ASN A 210 14.90 -13.51 -4.13
CA ASN A 210 16.26 -13.28 -3.66
C ASN A 210 16.60 -14.13 -2.43
N LEU A 211 15.69 -14.20 -1.46
CA LEU A 211 15.87 -15.01 -0.25
C LEU A 211 15.96 -16.51 -0.56
N LYS A 212 15.10 -17.02 -1.46
CA LYS A 212 15.15 -18.44 -1.87
C LYS A 212 16.51 -18.82 -2.46
N LYS A 213 17.13 -17.93 -3.24
CA LYS A 213 18.50 -18.13 -3.73
C LYS A 213 19.50 -18.11 -2.58
N ALA A 214 19.47 -17.08 -1.74
CA ALA A 214 20.40 -16.93 -0.62
C ALA A 214 20.34 -18.06 0.42
N ILE A 215 19.19 -18.73 0.58
CA ILE A 215 19.03 -19.91 1.45
C ILE A 215 19.61 -21.16 0.78
N ASN A 216 19.40 -21.35 -0.52
CA ASN A 216 19.89 -22.51 -1.26
C ASN A 216 21.41 -22.48 -1.51
N ASP A 217 22.01 -21.29 -1.49
CA ASP A 217 23.45 -21.08 -1.67
C ASP A 217 24.27 -21.22 -0.36
N LYS A 218 23.62 -21.52 0.78
CA LYS A 218 24.23 -21.77 2.10
C LYS A 218 24.33 -23.28 2.38
#